data_AF-A0A947JHE6-F1
#
_entry.id   AF-A0A947JHE6-F1
#
_cell.length_a   1.000
_cell.length_b   1.000
_cell.length_c   1.000
_cell.angle_alpha   90.00
_cell.angle_beta   90.00
_cell.angle_gamma   90.00
#
_symmetry.space_group_name_H-M   'P 1'
#
loop_
_entity.id
_entity.type
_entity.pdbx_description
1 polymer ?
#
loop_
_entity_poly.entity_id
_entity_poly.type
_entity_poly.pdbx_seq_one_letter_code
_entity_poly.pdbx_strand_id
1 'polypeptide(L)'
;MSIKILNYATEFLQSLRFVDFIDIGVIAILIYLILVWLKKARVRLVLVGMIILGLIYILARFFGLYLTTMVFQAFFAIFLIMIVVIFQDDLRHFFERIAVIGVTRRHRAVAPFAQNTEMLSSALADLSRKKMGALIVIRGTDPLDRHLEAGVV
;
A
#
# COMPACT_ATOMS: atom_id res chain seq x y z
N MET A 1 40.95 31.28 -26.74
CA MET A 1 40.47 30.46 -25.60
C MET A 1 39.47 31.23 -24.72
N SER A 2 39.74 32.50 -24.39
CA SER A 2 38.87 33.36 -23.55
C SER A 2 37.49 33.68 -24.15
N ILE A 3 37.37 33.78 -25.48
CA ILE A 3 36.09 34.11 -26.17
C ILE A 3 35.08 32.96 -26.08
N LYS A 4 35.54 31.70 -26.07
CA LYS A 4 34.64 30.53 -25.91
C LYS A 4 34.04 30.47 -24.50
N ILE A 5 34.84 30.79 -23.48
CA ILE A 5 34.39 30.79 -22.08
C ILE A 5 33.32 31.88 -21.86
N LEU A 6 33.49 33.04 -22.50
CA LEU A 6 32.51 34.13 -22.45
C LEU A 6 31.18 33.72 -23.10
N ASN A 7 31.23 33.01 -24.24
CA ASN A 7 30.04 32.53 -24.93
C ASN A 7 29.28 31.44 -24.16
N TYR A 8 29.98 30.49 -23.54
CA TYR A 8 29.35 29.50 -22.66
C TYR A 8 28.68 30.14 -21.44
N ALA A 9 29.29 31.17 -20.86
CA ALA A 9 28.70 31.90 -19.74
C ALA A 9 27.42 32.66 -20.15
N THR A 10 27.40 33.25 -21.35
CA THR A 10 26.19 33.94 -21.87
C THR A 10 25.09 32.96 -22.28
N GLU A 11 25.41 31.79 -22.83
CA GLU A 11 24.42 30.73 -23.11
C GLU A 11 23.85 30.16 -21.80
N PHE A 12 24.67 30.01 -20.77
CA PHE A 12 24.22 29.59 -19.44
C PHE A 12 23.29 30.65 -18.80
N LEU A 13 23.65 31.94 -18.88
CA LEU A 13 22.81 33.03 -18.37
C LEU A 13 21.50 33.22 -19.17
N GLN A 14 21.49 32.90 -20.47
CA GLN A 14 20.27 32.88 -21.30
C GLN A 14 19.45 31.59 -21.12
N SER A 15 20.06 30.51 -20.63
CA SER A 15 19.37 29.27 -20.28
C SER A 15 18.60 29.34 -18.96
N LEU A 16 18.96 30.28 -18.07
CA LEU A 16 18.23 30.56 -16.84
C LEU A 16 16.92 31.27 -17.17
N ARG A 17 15.87 30.47 -17.36
CA ARG A 17 14.53 30.98 -17.64
C ARG A 17 13.89 31.29 -16.30
N PHE A 18 12.99 32.27 -16.28
CA PHE A 18 12.14 32.54 -15.11
C PHE A 18 11.41 31.28 -14.61
N VAL A 19 11.16 30.33 -15.52
CA VAL A 19 10.61 29.00 -15.26
C VAL A 19 11.47 28.20 -14.27
N ASP A 20 12.79 28.33 -14.27
CA ASP A 20 13.70 27.56 -13.40
C ASP A 20 13.61 28.03 -11.93
N PHE A 21 13.42 29.33 -11.72
CA PHE A 21 13.17 29.87 -10.37
C PHE A 21 11.82 29.40 -9.83
N ILE A 22 10.80 29.33 -10.70
CA ILE A 22 9.51 28.73 -10.35
C ILE A 22 9.68 27.24 -10.05
N ASP A 23 10.49 26.50 -10.83
CA ASP A 23 10.73 25.07 -10.65
C ASP A 23 11.32 24.78 -9.24
N ILE A 24 12.34 25.55 -8.85
CA ILE A 24 12.97 25.43 -7.52
C ILE A 24 11.97 25.74 -6.41
N GLY A 25 11.16 26.80 -6.56
CA GLY A 25 10.13 27.17 -5.59
C GLY A 25 9.06 26.08 -5.43
N VAL A 26 8.60 25.49 -6.53
CA VAL A 26 7.62 24.40 -6.53
C VAL A 26 8.17 23.16 -5.84
N ILE A 27 9.41 22.75 -6.15
CA ILE A 27 10.08 21.61 -5.50
C ILE A 27 10.26 21.84 -4.00
N ALA A 28 10.68 23.03 -3.59
CA ALA A 28 10.89 23.34 -2.18
C ALA A 28 9.59 23.23 -1.37
N ILE A 29 8.49 23.76 -1.91
CA ILE A 29 7.16 23.64 -1.29
C ILE A 29 6.71 22.17 -1.24
N LEU A 30 6.97 21.41 -2.31
CA LEU A 30 6.64 19.99 -2.36
C LEU A 30 7.35 19.21 -1.23
N ILE A 31 8.66 19.40 -1.10
CA ILE A 31 9.47 18.75 -0.06
C ILE A 31 8.96 19.14 1.33
N TYR A 32 8.67 20.42 1.55
CA TYR A 32 8.11 20.89 2.82
C TYR A 32 6.78 20.22 3.15
N LEU A 33 5.86 20.13 2.20
CA LEU A 33 4.57 19.47 2.39
C LEU A 33 4.75 18.00 2.74
N ILE A 34 5.63 17.28 2.03
CA ILE A 34 5.96 15.88 2.32
C ILE A 34 6.50 15.72 3.75
N LEU A 35 7.42 16.59 4.18
CA LEU A 35 8.01 16.53 5.52
C LEU A 35 6.98 16.79 6.64
N VAL A 36 6.10 17.77 6.46
CA VAL A 36 5.01 18.05 7.42
C VAL A 36 4.03 16.88 7.47
N TRP A 37 3.75 16.26 6.32
CA TRP A 37 2.85 15.12 6.20
C TRP A 37 3.36 13.86 6.89
N LEU A 38 4.66 13.57 6.80
CA LEU A 38 5.29 12.43 7.50
C LEU A 38 5.10 12.47 9.02
N LYS A 39 4.87 13.66 9.60
CA LYS A 39 4.81 13.86 11.05
C LYS A 39 3.48 13.43 11.71
N LYS A 40 2.41 13.16 10.95
CA LYS A 40 1.07 12.83 11.50
C LYS A 40 0.42 11.65 10.77
N ALA A 41 0.89 10.43 11.04
CA ALA A 41 0.44 9.24 10.32
C ALA A 41 -0.87 8.61 10.86
N ARG A 42 -1.88 8.52 9.99
CA ARG A 42 -2.90 7.44 10.00
C ARG A 42 -3.34 7.19 8.55
N VAL A 43 -3.59 5.92 8.22
CA VAL A 43 -3.82 5.31 6.88
C VAL A 43 -4.61 6.15 5.84
N ARG A 44 -5.54 7.01 6.25
CA ARG A 44 -6.26 7.95 5.34
C ARG A 44 -5.35 8.92 4.59
N LEU A 45 -4.15 9.18 5.07
CA LEU A 45 -3.22 10.16 4.49
C LEU A 45 -2.63 9.70 3.15
N VAL A 46 -2.37 8.41 2.98
CA VAL A 46 -1.65 7.88 1.79
C VAL A 46 -2.45 8.14 0.50
N LEU A 47 -3.77 7.97 0.54
CA LEU A 47 -4.66 8.22 -0.60
C LEU A 47 -4.66 9.69 -1.04
N VAL A 48 -4.82 10.63 -0.09
CA VAL A 48 -4.86 12.07 -0.41
C VAL A 48 -3.48 12.54 -0.90
N GLY A 49 -2.39 12.01 -0.32
CA GLY A 49 -1.02 12.32 -0.73
C GLY A 49 -0.74 11.85 -2.15
N MET A 50 -1.25 10.68 -2.53
CA MET A 50 -1.10 10.14 -3.87
C MET A 50 -1.85 10.97 -4.92
N ILE A 51 -3.03 11.51 -4.58
CA ILE A 51 -3.77 12.43 -5.45
C ILE A 51 -3.01 13.75 -5.64
N ILE A 52 -2.52 14.35 -4.56
CA ILE A 52 -1.76 15.61 -4.61
C ILE A 52 -0.46 15.44 -5.40
N LEU A 53 0.31 14.38 -5.14
CA LEU A 53 1.54 14.07 -5.87
C LEU A 53 1.26 13.85 -7.36
N GLY A 54 0.18 13.14 -7.71
CA GLY A 54 -0.24 12.96 -9.10
C GLY A 54 -0.60 14.27 -9.79
N LEU A 55 -1.32 15.16 -9.10
CA LEU A 55 -1.71 16.46 -9.64
C LEU A 55 -0.48 17.33 -9.93
N ILE A 56 0.48 17.36 -8.99
CA ILE A 56 1.70 18.16 -9.12
C ILE A 56 2.61 17.60 -10.21
N TYR A 57 2.69 16.28 -10.37
CA TYR A 57 3.41 15.67 -11.49
C TYR A 57 2.82 16.07 -12.85
N ILE A 58 1.50 16.06 -12.99
CA ILE A 58 0.82 16.48 -14.23
C ILE A 58 1.09 17.96 -14.51
N LEU A 59 0.99 18.82 -13.50
CA LEU A 59 1.30 20.24 -13.60
C LEU A 59 2.78 20.45 -14.01
N ALA A 60 3.71 19.75 -13.37
CA ALA A 60 5.13 19.84 -13.67
C ALA A 60 5.43 19.45 -15.12
N ARG A 61 4.82 18.36 -15.60
CA ARG A 61 4.95 17.92 -16.99
C ARG A 61 4.33 18.94 -17.96
N PHE A 62 3.21 19.54 -17.60
CA PHE A 62 2.52 20.55 -18.41
C PHE A 62 3.34 21.84 -18.53
N PHE A 63 3.94 22.31 -17.44
CA PHE A 63 4.80 23.49 -17.41
C PHE A 63 6.23 23.25 -17.91
N GLY A 64 6.58 22.02 -18.29
CA GLY A 64 7.92 21.67 -18.79
C GLY A 64 9.00 21.70 -17.71
N LEU A 65 8.63 21.51 -16.45
CA LEU A 65 9.55 21.47 -15.30
C LEU A 65 10.39 20.18 -15.33
N TYR A 66 11.58 20.28 -15.93
CA TYR A 66 12.44 19.12 -16.19
C TYR A 66 12.94 18.47 -14.90
N LEU A 67 13.42 19.28 -13.94
CA LEU A 67 13.97 18.77 -12.67
C LEU A 67 12.89 18.10 -11.84
N THR A 68 11.73 18.75 -11.71
CA THR A 68 10.58 18.17 -11.00
C THR A 68 10.19 16.83 -11.63
N THR A 69 10.01 16.78 -12.96
CA THR A 69 9.60 15.56 -13.66
C THR A 69 10.60 14.41 -13.44
N MET A 70 11.90 14.70 -13.51
CA MET A 70 12.98 13.73 -13.27
C MET A 70 12.96 13.16 -11.85
N VAL A 71 12.83 14.03 -10.84
CA VAL A 71 12.77 13.61 -9.42
C VAL A 71 11.54 12.74 -9.17
N PHE A 72 10.38 13.13 -9.70
CA PHE A 72 9.16 12.36 -9.56
C PHE A 72 9.24 10.98 -10.22
N GLN A 73 9.86 10.87 -11.41
CA GLN A 73 10.06 9.57 -12.07
C GLN A 73 10.90 8.61 -11.21
N ALA A 74 12.02 9.09 -10.65
CA ALA A 74 12.86 8.30 -9.76
C ALA A 74 12.12 7.91 -8.47
N PHE A 75 11.37 8.85 -7.88
CA PHE A 75 10.54 8.61 -6.70
C PHE A 75 9.48 7.53 -6.96
N PHE A 76 8.71 7.64 -8.05
CA PHE A 76 7.65 6.68 -8.38
C PHE A 76 8.21 5.28 -8.64
N ALA A 77 9.39 5.16 -9.26
CA ALA A 77 10.03 3.87 -9.47
C ALA A 77 10.34 3.15 -8.13
N ILE A 78 10.96 3.86 -7.19
CA ILE A 78 11.28 3.32 -5.86
C ILE A 78 9.99 3.04 -5.07
N PHE A 79 9.03 3.95 -5.14
CA PHE A 79 7.74 3.84 -4.46
C PHE A 79 6.95 2.61 -4.91
N LEU A 80 6.94 2.31 -6.22
CA LEU A 80 6.27 1.13 -6.76
C LEU A 80 6.89 -0.17 -6.25
N ILE A 81 8.22 -0.26 -6.21
CA ILE A 81 8.93 -1.42 -5.65
C ILE A 81 8.59 -1.55 -4.16
N MET A 82 8.62 -0.45 -3.42
CA MET A 82 8.29 -0.45 -1.99
C MET A 82 6.86 -0.93 -1.73
N ILE A 83 5.88 -0.47 -2.54
CA ILE A 83 4.50 -0.97 -2.46
C ILE A 83 4.46 -2.48 -2.65
N VAL A 84 5.10 -3.01 -3.71
CA VAL A 84 5.08 -4.45 -3.97
C VAL A 84 5.70 -5.25 -2.82
N VAL A 85 6.80 -4.77 -2.24
CA VAL A 85 7.48 -5.44 -1.12
C VAL A 85 6.66 -5.37 0.17
N ILE A 86 6.11 -4.20 0.52
CA ILE A 86 5.31 -4.04 1.75
C ILE A 86 4.00 -4.81 1.65
N PHE A 87 3.32 -4.69 0.50
CA PHE A 87 2.04 -5.35 0.25
C PHE A 87 2.20 -6.73 -0.40
N GLN A 88 3.39 -7.34 -0.34
CA GLN A 88 3.65 -8.65 -0.95
C GLN A 88 2.63 -9.70 -0.47
N ASP A 89 2.36 -9.71 0.84
CA ASP A 89 1.43 -10.65 1.46
C ASP A 89 -0.01 -10.28 1.09
N ASP A 90 -0.42 -9.02 1.20
CA ASP A 90 -1.79 -8.61 0.88
C ASP A 90 -2.17 -8.88 -0.58
N LEU A 91 -1.25 -8.62 -1.52
CA LEU A 91 -1.45 -8.90 -2.95
C LEU A 91 -1.66 -10.39 -3.17
N ARG A 92 -0.80 -11.24 -2.60
CA ARG A 92 -0.96 -12.69 -2.66
C ARG A 92 -2.33 -13.13 -2.14
N HIS A 93 -2.77 -12.63 -1.00
CA HIS A 93 -4.07 -12.98 -0.42
C HIS A 93 -5.25 -12.49 -1.25
N PHE A 94 -5.12 -11.32 -1.89
CA PHE A 94 -6.14 -10.82 -2.81
C PHE A 94 -6.30 -11.76 -4.02
N PHE A 95 -5.20 -12.25 -4.59
CA PHE A 95 -5.23 -13.25 -5.66
C PHE A 95 -5.79 -14.60 -5.18
N GLU A 96 -5.44 -15.04 -3.97
CA GLU A 96 -6.00 -16.25 -3.36
C GLU A 96 -7.52 -16.13 -3.21
N ARG A 97 -8.03 -14.99 -2.70
CA ARG A 97 -9.48 -14.73 -2.60
C ARG A 97 -10.16 -14.73 -3.97
N ILE A 98 -9.58 -14.11 -4.98
CA ILE A 98 -10.12 -14.11 -6.35
C ILE A 98 -10.16 -15.54 -6.93
N ALA A 99 -9.11 -16.34 -6.71
CA ALA A 99 -9.06 -17.72 -7.17
C ALA A 99 -10.15 -18.60 -6.50
N VAL A 100 -10.40 -18.40 -5.20
CA VAL A 100 -11.43 -19.13 -4.45
C VAL A 100 -12.85 -18.76 -4.90
N ILE A 101 -13.09 -17.51 -5.32
CA ILE A 101 -14.39 -17.08 -5.87
C ILE A 101 -14.76 -17.87 -7.14
N GLY A 102 -13.78 -18.30 -7.94
CA GLY A 102 -13.99 -19.17 -9.10
C GLY A 102 -14.30 -20.63 -8.75
N VAL A 103 -13.76 -21.15 -7.65
CA VAL A 103 -13.84 -22.58 -7.27
C VAL A 103 -15.03 -22.88 -6.35
N THR A 104 -15.53 -21.88 -5.61
CA THR A 104 -16.60 -22.04 -4.60
C THR A 104 -17.97 -22.43 -5.17
N ARG A 105 -18.16 -22.46 -6.50
CA ARG A 105 -19.38 -23.02 -7.10
C ARG A 105 -19.49 -24.54 -7.05
N ARG A 106 -18.44 -25.29 -6.68
CA ARG A 106 -18.46 -26.78 -6.77
C ARG A 106 -18.59 -27.56 -5.47
N HIS A 107 -18.43 -26.97 -4.29
CA HIS A 107 -18.51 -27.72 -3.02
C HIS A 107 -19.46 -27.07 -2.00
N ARG A 108 -20.74 -26.95 -2.37
CA ARG A 108 -21.84 -26.99 -1.39
C ARG A 108 -22.23 -28.44 -1.15
N ALA A 109 -21.31 -29.23 -0.61
CA ALA A 109 -21.68 -30.43 0.13
C ALA A 109 -21.57 -30.04 1.60
N VAL A 110 -22.66 -29.47 2.13
CA VAL A 110 -22.82 -29.26 3.57
C VAL A 110 -22.82 -30.66 4.18
N ALA A 111 -21.69 -31.07 4.75
CA ALA A 111 -21.65 -32.25 5.60
C ALA A 111 -22.63 -32.03 6.77
N PRO A 112 -23.38 -33.05 7.22
CA PRO A 112 -24.45 -32.84 8.19
C PRO A 112 -23.88 -32.35 9.53
N PHE A 113 -24.02 -31.06 9.79
CA PHE A 113 -23.68 -30.41 11.07
C PHE A 113 -24.50 -30.96 12.26
N ALA A 114 -25.50 -31.81 11.99
CA ALA A 114 -26.46 -32.31 12.96
C ALA A 114 -25.88 -33.35 13.95
N GLN A 115 -24.77 -34.03 13.62
CA GLN A 115 -24.21 -35.06 14.50
C GLN A 115 -23.19 -34.54 15.52
N ASN A 116 -22.62 -33.34 15.29
CA ASN A 116 -21.55 -32.81 16.12
C ASN A 116 -22.02 -31.78 17.18
N THR A 117 -23.27 -31.33 17.12
CA THR A 117 -23.81 -30.34 18.08
C THR A 117 -24.00 -30.92 19.47
N GLU A 118 -24.42 -32.18 19.58
CA GLU A 118 -24.66 -32.87 20.86
C GLU A 118 -23.34 -33.22 21.57
N MET A 119 -22.32 -33.63 20.81
CA MET A 119 -20.96 -33.81 21.35
C MET A 119 -20.37 -32.48 21.82
N LEU A 120 -20.54 -31.41 21.04
CA LEU A 120 -20.04 -30.08 21.40
C LEU A 120 -20.72 -29.53 22.66
N SER A 121 -22.05 -29.67 22.77
CA SER A 121 -22.80 -29.21 23.95
C SER A 121 -22.43 -30.00 25.20
N SER A 122 -22.25 -31.31 25.07
CA SER A 122 -21.83 -32.18 26.18
C SER A 122 -20.41 -31.82 26.67
N ALA A 123 -19.46 -31.65 25.75
CA ALA A 123 -18.09 -31.24 26.08
C ALA A 123 -18.03 -29.85 26.74
N LEU A 124 -18.83 -28.89 26.23
CA LEU A 124 -18.96 -27.56 26.83
C LEU A 124 -19.55 -27.62 28.26
N ALA A 125 -20.54 -28.48 28.49
CA ALA A 125 -21.11 -28.69 29.81
C ALA A 125 -20.09 -29.27 30.80
N ASP A 126 -19.23 -30.19 30.35
CA ASP A 126 -18.13 -30.74 31.15
C ASP A 126 -17.06 -29.69 31.51
N LEU A 127 -16.67 -28.87 30.54
CA LEU A 127 -15.71 -27.77 30.76
C LEU A 127 -16.26 -26.75 31.77
N SER A 128 -17.54 -26.40 31.63
CA SER A 128 -18.26 -25.52 32.56
C SER A 128 -18.31 -26.08 33.99
N ARG A 129 -18.70 -27.36 34.14
CA ARG A 129 -18.70 -28.04 35.45
C ARG A 129 -17.34 -28.02 36.13
N LYS A 130 -16.26 -28.19 35.35
CA LYS A 130 -14.88 -28.19 35.85
C LYS A 130 -14.27 -26.78 35.97
N LYS A 131 -15.04 -25.72 35.65
CA LYS A 131 -14.58 -24.32 35.62
C LYS A 131 -13.32 -24.12 34.76
N MET A 132 -13.19 -24.86 33.66
CA MET A 132 -12.09 -24.69 32.71
C MET A 132 -12.50 -23.72 31.59
N GLY A 133 -11.70 -22.68 31.38
CA GLY A 133 -11.87 -21.76 30.26
C GLY A 133 -11.44 -22.41 28.94
N ALA A 134 -12.25 -22.27 27.90
CA ALA A 134 -11.94 -22.76 26.56
C ALA A 134 -12.33 -21.70 25.51
N LEU A 135 -11.54 -21.61 24.45
CA LEU A 135 -11.83 -20.81 23.27
C LEU A 135 -12.12 -21.76 22.10
N ILE A 136 -13.32 -21.68 21.54
CA ILE A 136 -13.77 -22.54 20.45
C ILE A 136 -13.98 -21.66 19.22
N VAL A 137 -13.30 -21.98 18.13
CA VAL A 137 -13.40 -21.27 16.86
C VAL A 137 -14.13 -22.17 15.85
N ILE A 138 -15.28 -21.72 15.35
CA ILE A 138 -16.07 -22.44 14.34
C ILE A 138 -15.73 -21.86 12.97
N ARG A 139 -15.32 -22.71 12.03
CA ARG A 139 -15.00 -22.31 10.64
C ARG A 139 -16.26 -21.81 9.94
N GLY A 140 -16.24 -20.55 9.52
CA GLY A 140 -17.23 -19.94 8.65
C GLY A 140 -16.87 -20.12 7.17
N THR A 141 -17.15 -19.12 6.35
CA THR A 141 -16.80 -19.11 4.92
C THR A 141 -15.37 -18.68 4.63
N ASP A 142 -14.73 -17.94 5.55
CA ASP A 142 -13.34 -17.54 5.40
C ASP A 142 -12.40 -18.68 5.86
N PRO A 143 -11.30 -18.95 5.13
CA PRO A 143 -10.30 -19.93 5.53
C PRO A 143 -9.60 -19.52 6.83
N LEU A 144 -9.49 -20.47 7.76
CA LEU A 144 -8.86 -20.29 9.08
C LEU A 144 -7.37 -20.60 9.10
N ASP A 145 -6.82 -21.11 7.99
CA ASP A 145 -5.53 -21.80 7.96
C ASP A 145 -4.36 -20.91 8.46
N ARG A 146 -4.42 -19.60 8.21
CA ARG A 146 -3.43 -18.61 8.70
C ARG A 146 -3.40 -18.43 10.22
N HIS A 147 -4.46 -18.80 10.91
CA HIS A 147 -4.57 -18.71 12.37
C HIS A 147 -4.28 -20.06 13.05
N LEU A 148 -4.12 -21.14 12.27
CA LEU A 148 -3.86 -22.49 12.76
C LEU A 148 -2.37 -22.82 12.78
N GLU A 149 -1.51 -22.05 12.10
CA GLU A 149 -0.05 -22.27 12.03
C GLU A 149 0.66 -22.20 13.39
N ALA A 150 0.07 -21.51 14.38
CA ALA A 150 0.65 -21.34 15.71
C ALA A 150 0.23 -22.41 16.73
N GLY A 151 -0.59 -23.40 16.33
CA GLY A 151 -1.17 -24.41 17.23
C GLY A 151 -0.83 -25.85 16.85
N VAL A 152 -1.09 -26.76 17.77
CA VAL A 152 -1.10 -28.21 17.49
C VAL A 152 -2.54 -28.60 17.18
N VAL A 153 -2.75 -29.23 16.01
CA VAL A 153 -4.05 -29.72 15.53
C VAL A 153 -4.30 -31.13 16.03
#